data_AF-A0A7G8G0P2-F1
#
_entry.id   AF-A0A7G8G0P2-F1
#
_cell.length_a   1.000
_cell.length_b   1.000
_cell.length_c   1.000
_cell.angle_alpha   90.00
_cell.angle_beta   90.00
_cell.angle_gamma   90.00
#
_symmetry.space_group_name_H-M   'P 1'
#
loop_
_entity.id
_entity.type
_entity.pdbx_description
1 polymer ?
#
loop_
_entity_poly.entity_id
_entity_poly.type
_entity_poly.pdbx_seq_one_letter_code
_entity_poly.pdbx_strand_id
1 'polypeptide(L)'
;MSALDAEKQLKAWIRSQHLICVGTDFIFETVDQSQLEKFERCIELLGGRIRSVSAAGNWPMGPNRTFKILRANAPVPRPGGEAIVTYWAKRGTSQTRYAEIS
;
A
#
# COMPACT_ATOMS: atom_id res chain seq x y z
N MET A 1 13.48 -7.82 8.69
CA MET A 1 13.33 -6.59 7.89
C MET A 1 13.62 -5.41 8.81
N SER A 2 14.48 -4.47 8.42
CA SER A 2 14.74 -3.24 9.19
C SER A 2 13.78 -2.11 8.81
N ALA A 3 13.78 -1.00 9.57
CA ALA A 3 13.02 0.20 9.21
C ALA A 3 13.49 0.80 7.87
N LEU A 4 14.80 0.75 7.57
CA LEU A 4 15.36 1.19 6.29
C LEU A 4 14.86 0.33 5.11
N ASP A 5 14.75 -0.99 5.33
CA ASP A 5 14.19 -1.91 4.33
C ASP A 5 12.69 -1.64 4.13
N ALA A 6 11.96 -1.31 5.20
CA ALA A 6 10.56 -0.91 5.13
C ALA A 6 10.38 0.33 4.25
N GLU A 7 11.17 1.38 4.48
CA GLU A 7 11.11 2.58 3.64
C GLU A 7 11.41 2.30 2.16
N LYS A 8 12.43 1.48 1.87
CA LYS A 8 12.77 1.08 0.50
C LYS A 8 11.61 0.33 -0.15
N GLN A 9 10.96 -0.57 0.60
CA GLN A 9 9.82 -1.34 0.12
C GLN A 9 8.60 -0.44 -0.14
N LEU A 10 8.26 0.49 0.77
CA LEU A 10 7.18 1.45 0.55
C LEU A 10 7.43 2.31 -0.69
N LYS A 11 8.66 2.80 -0.88
CA LYS A 11 9.06 3.54 -2.10
C LYS A 11 8.94 2.69 -3.38
N ALA A 12 9.21 1.39 -3.29
CA ALA A 12 9.00 0.48 -4.41
C ALA A 12 7.51 0.33 -4.75
N TRP A 13 6.64 0.14 -3.75
CA TRP A 13 5.20 0.05 -3.95
C TRP A 13 4.55 1.35 -4.42
N ILE A 14 5.09 2.51 -4.06
CA ILE A 14 4.69 3.80 -4.64
C ILE A 14 4.96 3.81 -6.15
N ARG A 15 6.16 3.39 -6.57
CA ARG A 15 6.54 3.36 -8.00
C ARG A 15 5.73 2.35 -8.81
N SER A 16 5.34 1.23 -8.20
CA SER A 16 4.50 0.22 -8.84
C SER A 16 2.99 0.44 -8.63
N GLN A 17 2.59 1.60 -8.08
CA GLN A 17 1.20 2.01 -7.90
C GLN A 17 0.38 1.04 -7.01
N HIS A 18 1.04 0.32 -6.11
CA HIS A 18 0.36 -0.46 -5.07
C HIS A 18 0.08 0.39 -3.83
N LEU A 19 0.85 1.45 -3.60
CA LEU A 19 0.76 2.31 -2.43
C LEU A 19 0.54 3.76 -2.86
N ILE A 20 -0.53 4.38 -2.38
CA ILE A 20 -0.83 5.81 -2.57
C ILE A 20 -1.07 6.50 -1.23
N CYS A 21 -0.98 7.83 -1.22
CA CYS A 21 -1.39 8.66 -0.10
C CYS A 21 -2.75 9.31 -0.40
N VAL A 22 -3.69 9.20 0.53
CA VAL A 22 -4.99 9.87 0.46
C VAL A 22 -5.24 10.56 1.79
N GLY A 23 -5.23 11.90 1.78
CA GLY A 23 -5.31 12.69 3.01
C GLY A 23 -4.14 12.37 3.96
N THR A 24 -4.46 11.85 5.14
CA THR A 24 -3.48 11.45 6.16
C THR A 24 -3.18 9.95 6.18
N ASP A 25 -3.72 9.20 5.23
CA ASP A 25 -3.67 7.75 5.21
C ASP A 25 -2.89 7.24 4.00
N PHE A 26 -2.19 6.13 4.20
CA PHE A 26 -1.72 5.26 3.15
C PHE A 26 -2.82 4.28 2.75
N ILE A 27 -3.03 4.15 1.44
CA ILE A 27 -3.90 3.14 0.85
C ILE A 27 -2.99 2.16 0.09
N PHE A 28 -2.95 0.92 0.55
CA PHE A 28 -2.19 -0.16 -0.08
C PHE A 28 -3.13 -1.19 -0.68
N GLU A 29 -2.90 -1.55 -1.94
CA GLU A 29 -3.69 -2.57 -2.63
C GLU A 29 -2.82 -3.66 -3.24
N THR A 30 -3.32 -4.89 -3.16
CA THR A 30 -2.66 -6.08 -3.69
C THR A 30 -3.66 -7.19 -3.94
N VAL A 31 -3.33 -8.13 -4.82
CA VAL A 31 -4.05 -9.41 -4.97
C VAL A 31 -3.33 -10.57 -4.26
N ASP A 32 -2.19 -10.28 -3.63
CA ASP A 32 -1.32 -11.23 -2.94
C ASP A 32 -1.33 -10.95 -1.42
N GLN A 33 -1.83 -11.92 -0.66
CA GLN A 33 -1.92 -11.90 0.80
C GLN A 33 -0.54 -11.70 1.46
N SER A 34 0.54 -12.27 0.90
CA SER A 34 1.89 -12.12 1.47
C SER A 34 2.40 -10.69 1.36
N GLN A 35 1.99 -9.94 0.33
CA GLN A 35 2.32 -8.52 0.20
C GLN A 35 1.57 -7.67 1.22
N LEU A 36 0.33 -8.05 1.55
CA LEU A 36 -0.47 -7.38 2.59
C LEU A 36 0.19 -7.53 3.97
N GLU A 37 0.58 -8.75 4.34
CA GLU A 37 1.31 -9.04 5.59
C GLU A 37 2.65 -8.31 5.64
N LYS A 38 3.37 -8.26 4.51
CA LYS A 38 4.60 -7.49 4.40
C LYS A 38 4.35 -5.99 4.57
N PHE A 39 3.26 -5.45 4.03
CA PHE A 39 2.89 -4.04 4.20
C PHE A 39 2.58 -3.72 5.66
N GLU A 40 1.79 -4.56 6.34
CA GLU A 40 1.52 -4.45 7.78
C GLU A 40 2.83 -4.40 8.57
N ARG A 41 3.75 -5.33 8.30
CA ARG A 41 5.05 -5.33 8.96
C ARG A 41 5.89 -4.08 8.68
N CYS A 42 5.83 -3.53 7.46
CA CYS A 42 6.51 -2.26 7.12
C CYS A 42 5.96 -1.11 7.98
N ILE A 43 4.63 -1.03 8.10
CA ILE A 43 3.96 0.03 8.86
C ILE A 43 4.28 -0.08 10.35
N GLU A 44 4.27 -1.27 10.94
CA GLU A 44 4.67 -1.51 12.32
C GLU A 44 6.12 -1.08 12.62
N LEU A 45 7.05 -1.41 11.72
CA LEU A 45 8.47 -1.05 11.87
C LEU A 45 8.72 0.46 11.81
N LEU A 46 7.78 1.21 11.24
CA LEU A 46 7.78 2.67 11.22
C LEU A 46 6.94 3.27 12.37
N GLY A 47 6.48 2.45 13.31
CA GLY A 47 5.68 2.88 14.46
C GLY A 47 4.20 3.15 14.15
N GLY A 48 3.72 2.73 12.99
CA GLY A 48 2.31 2.81 12.61
C GLY A 48 1.53 1.53 12.91
N ARG A 49 0.27 1.51 12.49
CA ARG A 49 -0.58 0.32 12.50
C ARG A 49 -1.57 0.33 11.34
N ILE A 50 -2.02 -0.84 10.90
CA ILE A 50 -3.14 -0.95 9.96
C ILE A 50 -4.43 -0.55 10.68
N ARG A 51 -5.23 0.32 10.05
CA ARG A 51 -6.56 0.72 10.55
C ARG A 51 -7.61 -0.29 10.12
N SER A 52 -7.57 -0.71 8.86
CA SER A 52 -8.52 -1.67 8.32
C SER A 52 -7.96 -2.40 7.12
N VAL A 53 -8.44 -3.62 6.92
CA VAL A 53 -8.27 -4.41 5.70
C VAL A 53 -9.65 -4.72 5.15
N SER A 54 -9.83 -4.56 3.84
CA SER A 54 -11.11 -4.80 3.16
C SER A 54 -10.89 -5.39 1.78
N ALA A 55 -11.93 -6.03 1.24
CA ALA A 55 -11.98 -6.36 -0.18
C ALA A 55 -12.38 -5.09 -0.95
N ALA A 56 -11.59 -4.71 -1.95
CA ALA A 56 -11.88 -3.53 -2.78
C ALA A 56 -12.46 -3.90 -4.15
N GLY A 57 -12.24 -5.13 -4.62
CA GLY A 57 -12.75 -5.58 -5.91
C GLY A 57 -12.22 -6.97 -6.29
N ASN A 58 -12.44 -7.36 -7.53
CA ASN A 58 -11.99 -8.64 -8.08
C ASN A 58 -11.19 -8.40 -9.38
N TRP A 59 -9.88 -8.59 -9.33
CA TRP A 59 -8.99 -8.42 -10.47
C TRP A 59 -9.10 -9.62 -11.42
N PRO A 60 -9.39 -9.42 -12.72
CA PRO A 60 -9.43 -10.51 -13.69
C PRO A 60 -8.03 -11.03 -13.97
N MET A 61 -7.85 -12.35 -13.92
CA MET A 61 -6.56 -12.98 -14.18
C MET A 61 -6.72 -14.24 -15.01
N GLY A 62 -6.82 -14.03 -16.32
CA GLY A 62 -7.06 -15.08 -17.31
C GLY A 62 -8.56 -15.45 -17.44
N PRO A 63 -8.88 -16.42 -18.30
CA PRO A 63 -10.26 -16.83 -18.53
C PRO A 63 -10.89 -17.38 -17.25
N ASN A 64 -12.07 -16.85 -16.88
CA ASN A 64 -12.90 -17.32 -15.75
C ASN A 64 -12.22 -17.35 -14.37
N ARG A 65 -11.17 -16.55 -14.17
CA ARG A 65 -10.44 -16.47 -12.90
C ARG A 65 -10.34 -15.03 -12.43
N THR A 66 -10.68 -14.81 -11.16
CA THR A 66 -10.54 -13.50 -10.51
C THR A 66 -9.82 -13.65 -9.19
N PHE A 67 -9.01 -12.67 -8.83
CA PHE A 67 -8.39 -12.57 -7.52
C PHE A 67 -8.99 -11.40 -6.76
N LYS A 68 -9.27 -11.61 -5.47
CA LYS A 68 -9.76 -10.55 -4.60
C LYS A 68 -8.66 -9.50 -4.42
N ILE A 69 -8.99 -8.24 -4.66
CA ILE A 69 -8.13 -7.10 -4.34
C ILE A 69 -8.29 -6.83 -2.85
N LEU A 70 -7.20 -6.93 -2.13
CA LEU A 70 -7.08 -6.61 -0.71
C LEU A 70 -6.60 -5.16 -0.58
N ARG A 71 -7.36 -4.34 0.15
CA ARG A 71 -7.02 -2.96 0.46
C ARG A 71 -6.74 -2.81 1.95
N ALA A 72 -5.53 -2.41 2.28
CA ALA A 72 -5.16 -1.95 3.63
C ALA A 72 -5.15 -0.43 3.70
N ASN A 73 -5.77 0.10 4.75
CA ASN A 73 -5.71 1.51 5.11
C ASN A 73 -4.87 1.65 6.37
N ALA A 74 -3.87 2.53 6.35
CA ALA A 74 -3.03 2.80 7.50
C ALA A 74 -2.82 4.32 7.65
N PRO A 75 -2.94 4.91 8.85
CA PRO A 75 -2.50 6.29 9.05
C PRO A 75 -1.01 6.40 8.71
N VAL A 76 -0.60 7.50 8.10
CA VAL A 76 0.82 7.79 7.87
C VAL A 76 1.53 7.83 9.24
N PRO A 77 2.56 6.98 9.48
CA PRO A 77 3.26 6.96 10.76
C PRO A 77 3.94 8.30 11.06
N ARG A 78 3.86 8.76 12.31
CA ARG A 78 4.52 10.00 12.77
C ARG A 78 5.22 9.73 14.10
N PRO A 79 6.53 10.00 14.22
CA PRO A 79 7.44 10.53 13.18
C PRO A 79 7.78 9.49 12.09
N GLY A 80 8.36 9.93 10.97
CA GLY A 80 8.96 9.04 9.95
C GLY A 80 8.19 8.87 8.63
N GLY A 81 6.86 8.93 8.64
CA GLY A 81 6.05 8.76 7.43
C GLY A 81 6.07 9.96 6.47
N GLU A 82 6.45 11.15 6.94
CA GLU A 82 6.49 12.40 6.17
C GLU A 82 7.45 12.33 4.98
N ALA A 83 8.59 11.66 5.14
CA ALA A 83 9.55 11.44 4.06
C ALA A 83 8.97 10.54 2.95
N ILE A 84 8.12 9.58 3.31
CA ILE A 84 7.42 8.70 2.37
C ILE A 84 6.31 9.46 1.64
N VAL A 85 5.55 10.30 2.34
CA VAL A 85 4.55 11.19 1.71
C VAL A 85 5.22 12.14 0.71
N THR A 86 6.33 12.75 1.10
CA THR A 86 7.13 13.63 0.21
C THR A 86 7.64 12.86 -1.01
N TYR A 87 8.04 11.60 -0.84
CA TYR A 87 8.45 10.76 -1.96
C TYR A 87 7.28 10.43 -2.88
N TRP A 88 6.12 10.05 -2.34
CA TRP A 88 4.90 9.81 -3.10
C TRP A 88 4.49 11.05 -3.89
N ALA A 89 4.51 12.25 -3.30
CA ALA A 89 4.19 13.49 -4.00
C ALA A 89 5.10 13.75 -5.21
N LYS A 90 6.36 13.27 -5.18
CA LYS A 90 7.33 13.42 -6.27
C LYS A 90 7.30 12.31 -7.31
N ARG A 91 6.90 11.09 -6.94
CA ARG A 91 7.13 9.87 -7.73
C ARG A 91 5.92 8.94 -7.86
N GLY A 92 4.86 9.18 -7.09
CA GLY A 92 3.66 8.36 -7.05
C GLY A 92 2.55 8.89 -7.95
N THR A 93 1.38 8.27 -7.80
CA THR A 93 0.14 8.61 -8.51
C THR A 93 -1.01 8.79 -7.52
N SER A 94 -2.10 9.42 -7.96
CA SER A 94 -3.34 9.58 -7.17
C SER A 94 -4.20 8.32 -7.11
N GLN A 95 -3.92 7.35 -7.98
CA GLN A 95 -4.66 6.09 -8.11
C GLN A 95 -3.72 4.90 -7.99
N THR A 96 -4.22 3.81 -7.41
CA THR A 96 -3.53 2.52 -7.46
C THR A 96 -3.68 1.91 -8.86
N ARG A 97 -2.86 0.90 -9.16
CA ARG A 97 -2.97 0.12 -10.40
C ARG A 97 -4.28 -0.66 -10.54
N TYR A 98 -5.07 -0.74 -9.47
CA TYR A 98 -6.33 -1.47 -9.42
C TYR A 98 -7.56 -0.54 -9.48
N ALA A 99 -7.35 0.78 -9.56
CA ALA A 99 -8.40 1.80 -9.42
C ALA A 99 -9.55 1.72 -10.44
N GLU A 100 -9.36 1.07 -11.58
CA GLU A 100 -10.45 0.85 -12.55
C GLU A 100 -11.45 -0.24 -12.11
N ILE A 101 -11.07 -1.06 -11.13
CA ILE A 101 -11.82 -2.23 -10.65
C ILE A 101 -12.12 -2.14 -9.15
N SER A 102 -11.42 -1.27 -8.41
CA SER A 102 -11.47 -1.13 -6.95
C SER A 102 -12.25 0.07 -6.42
#